data_AF-A0AA95L6P2-F1
#
_entry.id   AF-A0AA95L6P2-F1
#
_cell.length_a   1.000
_cell.length_b   1.000
_cell.length_c   1.000
_cell.angle_alpha   90.00
_cell.angle_beta   90.00
_cell.angle_gamma   90.00
#
_symmetry.space_group_name_H-M   'P 1'
#
loop_
_entity.id
_entity.type
_entity.pdbx_description
1 polymer ?
#
loop_
_entity_poly.entity_id
_entity_poly.type
_entity_poly.pdbx_seq_one_letter_code
_entity_poly.pdbx_strand_id
1 'polypeptide(L)'
;MDHSSVSSVSDRDAQVTLPRNTIEKKLVELWESILDVRPIGITDNFFDLGGNSYLAMQMFSDIEKIFNKELPVSIILQEGTIENLAALLSSNNQTIDMSSSLVAIQSFGSKQPLYCIHGGGGEVLIYRYLAVELGNDQPLFGLRYPNSENNEKITVESLADIYVKEIRKIQPNGPYSLLGFCIGGAIAYEIAQKLIQIGEEVSLLAILNLANPQKIPLIIPKETPLNQKILNRLMKISKMSLKECALFIKQMFQKVVGKFFASNTTENKKPNGMTQTRMTLRAAVRGYNPQPYPGKILLLSGDRYNDYEEKLGWETADNGSIEVQAIRVEHDRFLKKPNIEVVAGLLKQHFEMEEAIFYNQKIN
;
A
#
# COMPACT_ATOMS: atom_id res chain seq x y z
N MET A 1 -21.37 -41.74 -17.61
CA MET A 1 -21.13 -41.09 -18.91
C MET A 1 -21.19 -39.59 -18.66
N ASP A 2 -20.09 -38.97 -19.00
CA ASP A 2 -19.72 -37.57 -18.80
C ASP A 2 -20.42 -36.69 -19.84
N HIS A 3 -20.90 -35.52 -19.42
CA HIS A 3 -21.01 -34.32 -20.27
C HIS A 3 -20.85 -33.06 -19.40
N SER A 4 -19.60 -32.83 -19.06
CA SER A 4 -18.97 -31.53 -18.83
C SER A 4 -19.34 -30.50 -19.92
N SER A 5 -20.04 -29.43 -19.55
CA SER A 5 -20.17 -28.21 -20.36
C SER A 5 -19.01 -27.28 -20.05
N VAL A 6 -17.93 -27.47 -20.81
CA VAL A 6 -16.78 -26.57 -20.90
C VAL A 6 -17.25 -25.26 -21.54
N SER A 7 -17.37 -24.20 -20.74
CA SER A 7 -17.47 -22.82 -21.24
C SER A 7 -16.10 -22.46 -21.83
N SER A 8 -15.98 -22.55 -23.15
CA SER A 8 -14.76 -22.28 -23.90
C SER A 8 -14.37 -20.81 -23.90
N VAL A 9 -13.08 -20.58 -24.18
CA VAL A 9 -12.28 -19.34 -24.23
C VAL A 9 -12.82 -18.24 -25.18
N SER A 10 -14.03 -18.37 -25.75
CA SER A 10 -14.54 -17.55 -26.86
C SER A 10 -15.26 -16.24 -26.49
N ASP A 11 -15.59 -15.99 -25.23
CA ASP A 11 -16.38 -14.79 -24.86
C ASP A 11 -15.52 -13.55 -24.56
N ARG A 12 -14.21 -13.69 -24.33
CA ARG A 12 -13.32 -12.53 -24.09
C ARG A 12 -13.00 -11.75 -25.36
N ASP A 13 -12.82 -12.42 -26.50
CA ASP A 13 -12.34 -11.79 -27.72
C ASP A 13 -13.36 -10.81 -28.35
N ALA A 14 -14.63 -10.87 -27.94
CA ALA A 14 -15.70 -10.01 -28.46
C ALA A 14 -15.83 -8.64 -27.75
N GLN A 15 -15.09 -8.38 -26.67
CA GLN A 15 -15.19 -7.12 -25.89
C GLN A 15 -13.85 -6.37 -25.69
N VAL A 16 -12.76 -6.80 -26.34
CA VAL A 16 -11.45 -6.15 -26.18
C VAL A 16 -11.42 -4.81 -26.94
N THR A 17 -11.43 -3.70 -26.22
CA THR A 17 -11.24 -2.36 -26.81
C THR A 17 -9.78 -2.18 -27.25
N LEU A 18 -9.53 -2.06 -28.55
CA LEU A 18 -8.19 -1.95 -29.12
C LEU A 18 -7.55 -0.56 -28.90
N PRO A 19 -6.20 -0.46 -28.87
CA PRO A 19 -5.50 0.82 -28.76
C PRO A 19 -5.74 1.71 -29.98
N ARG A 20 -5.99 3.00 -29.73
CA ARG A 20 -6.38 4.02 -30.70
C ARG A 20 -5.22 4.97 -31.06
N ASN A 21 -4.18 5.02 -30.23
CA ASN A 21 -3.01 5.86 -30.43
C ASN A 21 -1.70 5.17 -30.00
N THR A 22 -0.57 5.80 -30.32
CA THR A 22 0.77 5.25 -30.06
C THR A 22 1.07 5.07 -28.57
N ILE A 23 0.54 5.93 -27.70
CA ILE A 23 0.75 5.83 -26.24
C ILE A 23 0.00 4.61 -25.70
N GLU A 24 -1.29 4.47 -26.05
CA GLU A 24 -2.10 3.30 -25.68
C GLU A 24 -1.46 2.00 -26.19
N LYS A 25 -0.97 1.96 -27.43
CA LYS A 25 -0.30 0.78 -27.98
C LYS A 25 0.92 0.37 -27.15
N LYS A 26 1.79 1.33 -26.80
CA LYS A 26 2.97 1.07 -25.95
C LYS A 26 2.57 0.60 -24.55
N LEU A 27 1.51 1.17 -23.97
CA LEU A 27 1.00 0.77 -22.66
C LEU A 27 0.39 -0.65 -22.69
N VAL A 28 -0.35 -1.03 -23.75
CA VAL A 28 -0.83 -2.40 -23.94
C VAL A 28 0.35 -3.37 -23.98
N GLU A 29 1.35 -3.13 -24.82
CA GLU A 29 2.55 -3.98 -24.91
C GLU A 29 3.27 -4.12 -23.56
N LEU A 30 3.35 -3.04 -22.80
CA LEU A 30 3.94 -3.03 -21.45
C LEU A 30 3.10 -3.84 -20.45
N TRP A 31 1.78 -3.64 -20.43
CA TRP A 31 0.87 -4.36 -19.54
C TRP A 31 0.84 -5.85 -19.83
N GLU A 32 0.75 -6.25 -21.10
CA GLU A 32 0.79 -7.66 -21.51
C GLU A 32 2.10 -8.34 -21.09
N SER A 33 3.22 -7.60 -21.13
CA SER A 33 4.53 -8.09 -20.70
C SER A 33 4.64 -8.25 -19.19
N ILE A 34 4.08 -7.31 -18.42
CA ILE A 34 4.17 -7.30 -16.95
C ILE A 34 3.16 -8.25 -16.30
N LEU A 35 1.94 -8.30 -16.82
CA LEU A 35 0.84 -9.11 -16.29
C LEU A 35 0.86 -10.55 -16.84
N ASP A 36 1.54 -10.80 -17.96
CA ASP A 36 1.53 -12.09 -18.67
C ASP A 36 0.12 -12.52 -19.08
N VAL A 37 -0.72 -11.53 -19.43
CA VAL A 37 -2.12 -11.69 -19.88
C VAL A 37 -2.24 -11.12 -21.29
N ARG A 38 -2.92 -11.86 -22.18
CA ARG A 38 -3.23 -11.43 -23.56
C ARG A 38 -4.57 -12.02 -24.03
N PRO A 39 -5.33 -11.31 -24.87
CA PRO A 39 -5.18 -9.89 -25.19
C PRO A 39 -5.58 -8.99 -24.00
N ILE A 40 -5.07 -7.75 -23.94
CA ILE A 40 -5.51 -6.70 -23.01
C ILE A 40 -6.15 -5.55 -23.79
N GLY A 41 -7.36 -5.15 -23.40
CA GLY A 41 -8.06 -3.99 -23.92
C GLY A 41 -7.70 -2.71 -23.17
N ILE A 42 -7.84 -1.55 -23.82
CA ILE A 42 -7.47 -0.27 -23.20
C ILE A 42 -8.37 0.13 -22.02
N THR A 43 -9.56 -0.46 -21.94
CA THR A 43 -10.55 -0.27 -20.87
C THR A 43 -10.44 -1.30 -19.74
N ASP A 44 -9.55 -2.29 -19.86
CA ASP A 44 -9.36 -3.30 -18.82
C ASP A 44 -8.69 -2.69 -17.58
N ASN A 45 -9.15 -3.10 -16.40
CA ASN A 45 -8.58 -2.62 -15.14
C ASN A 45 -7.33 -3.42 -14.76
N PHE A 46 -6.25 -2.73 -14.40
CA PHE A 46 -4.98 -3.34 -14.01
C PHE A 46 -5.12 -4.43 -12.94
N PHE A 47 -5.94 -4.17 -11.92
CA PHE A 47 -6.07 -5.07 -10.78
C PHE A 47 -6.96 -6.27 -11.10
N ASP A 48 -7.97 -6.09 -11.95
CA ASP A 48 -8.86 -7.17 -12.39
C ASP A 48 -8.10 -8.17 -13.29
N LEU A 49 -7.04 -7.70 -13.95
CA LEU A 49 -6.09 -8.52 -14.70
C LEU A 49 -5.03 -9.21 -13.81
N GLY A 50 -5.14 -9.13 -12.48
CA GLY A 50 -4.19 -9.74 -11.54
C GLY A 50 -3.02 -8.85 -11.13
N GLY A 51 -3.07 -7.57 -11.49
CA GLY A 51 -2.11 -6.56 -11.06
C GLY A 51 -2.04 -6.43 -9.53
N ASN A 52 -0.86 -6.07 -9.04
CA ASN A 52 -0.62 -5.84 -7.61
C ASN A 52 0.42 -4.72 -7.42
N SER A 53 0.65 -4.30 -6.18
CA SER A 53 1.54 -3.17 -5.88
C SER A 53 2.96 -3.37 -6.44
N TYR A 54 3.48 -4.60 -6.45
CA TYR A 54 4.81 -4.87 -7.00
C TYR A 54 4.86 -4.70 -8.52
N LEU A 55 3.85 -5.24 -9.22
CA LEU A 55 3.73 -5.10 -10.67
C LEU A 55 3.46 -3.64 -11.06
N ALA A 56 2.65 -2.92 -10.29
CA ALA A 56 2.38 -1.50 -10.51
C ALA A 56 3.67 -0.67 -10.42
N MET A 57 4.50 -0.89 -9.41
CA MET A 57 5.78 -0.18 -9.32
C MET A 57 6.72 -0.49 -10.49
N GLN A 58 6.79 -1.76 -10.92
CA GLN A 58 7.60 -2.13 -12.07
C GLN A 58 7.09 -1.42 -13.33
N MET A 59 5.77 -1.42 -13.53
CA MET A 59 5.12 -0.76 -14.66
C MET A 59 5.39 0.75 -14.66
N PHE A 60 5.24 1.44 -13.54
CA PHE A 60 5.49 2.88 -13.45
C PHE A 60 6.97 3.23 -13.67
N SER A 61 7.91 2.40 -13.20
CA SER A 61 9.34 2.58 -13.51
C SER A 61 9.64 2.42 -15.00
N ASP A 62 8.92 1.55 -15.70
CA ASP A 62 9.09 1.36 -17.13
C ASP A 62 8.36 2.45 -17.94
N ILE A 63 7.21 2.95 -17.46
CA ILE A 63 6.54 4.15 -18.00
C ILE A 63 7.49 5.35 -17.95
N GLU A 64 8.13 5.60 -16.81
CA GLU A 64 9.08 6.71 -16.66
C GLU A 64 10.19 6.65 -17.70
N LYS A 65 10.78 5.47 -17.93
CA LYS A 65 11.83 5.27 -18.95
C LYS A 65 11.32 5.45 -20.39
N ILE A 66 10.11 4.98 -20.68
CA ILE A 66 9.56 4.97 -22.05
C ILE A 66 9.06 6.36 -22.45
N PHE A 67 8.47 7.09 -21.49
CA PHE A 67 7.76 8.35 -21.75
C PHE A 67 8.46 9.58 -21.17
N ASN A 68 9.54 9.40 -20.38
CA ASN A 68 10.26 10.47 -19.69
C ASN A 68 9.33 11.36 -18.85
N LYS A 69 8.34 10.74 -18.20
CA LYS A 69 7.36 11.36 -17.30
C LYS A 69 7.29 10.57 -16.00
N GLU A 70 7.59 11.24 -14.89
CA GLU A 70 7.42 10.66 -13.56
C GLU A 70 5.95 10.77 -13.16
N LEU A 71 5.36 9.64 -12.74
CA LEU A 71 3.99 9.57 -12.26
C LEU A 71 3.99 8.91 -10.88
N PRO A 72 3.17 9.36 -9.92
CA PRO A 72 3.03 8.67 -8.66
C PRO A 72 2.29 7.35 -8.91
N VAL A 73 2.85 6.24 -8.40
CA VAL A 73 2.29 4.89 -8.62
C VAL A 73 0.83 4.80 -8.16
N SER A 74 0.47 5.57 -7.14
CA SER A 74 -0.90 5.68 -6.61
C SER A 74 -1.95 6.11 -7.64
N ILE A 75 -1.57 6.74 -8.75
CA ILE A 75 -2.50 7.11 -9.82
C ILE A 75 -3.28 5.91 -10.30
N ILE A 76 -2.66 4.73 -10.35
CA ILE A 76 -3.31 3.51 -10.82
C ILE A 76 -4.54 3.11 -9.98
N LEU A 77 -4.67 3.64 -8.75
CA LEU A 77 -5.85 3.41 -7.90
C LEU A 77 -7.08 4.14 -8.43
N GLN A 78 -6.88 5.28 -9.12
CA GLN A 78 -7.94 6.11 -9.71
C GLN A 78 -8.02 5.85 -11.22
N GLU A 79 -6.88 5.85 -11.89
CA GLU A 79 -6.71 5.68 -13.34
C GLU A 79 -6.24 4.28 -13.66
N GLY A 80 -7.04 3.30 -13.24
CA GLY A 80 -6.70 1.88 -13.32
C GLY A 80 -6.76 1.27 -14.72
N THR A 81 -6.90 2.05 -15.79
CA THR A 81 -7.02 1.60 -17.19
C THR A 81 -5.93 2.21 -18.07
N ILE A 82 -5.60 1.54 -19.19
CA ILE A 82 -4.63 2.06 -20.16
C ILE A 82 -5.13 3.35 -20.80
N GLU A 83 -6.43 3.44 -21.11
CA GLU A 83 -7.05 4.66 -21.64
C GLU A 83 -6.77 5.87 -20.75
N ASN A 84 -7.00 5.75 -19.44
CA ASN A 84 -6.83 6.86 -18.52
C ASN A 84 -5.35 7.21 -18.30
N LEU A 85 -4.48 6.20 -18.17
CA LEU A 85 -3.04 6.44 -18.09
C LEU A 85 -2.50 7.10 -19.37
N ALA A 86 -3.00 6.71 -20.55
CA ALA A 86 -2.61 7.32 -21.81
C ALA A 86 -3.03 8.80 -21.88
N ALA A 87 -4.21 9.15 -21.38
CA ALA A 87 -4.68 10.52 -21.30
C ALA A 87 -3.75 11.39 -20.43
N LEU A 88 -3.36 10.90 -19.25
CA LEU A 88 -2.40 11.58 -18.38
C LEU A 88 -1.04 11.78 -19.05
N LEU A 89 -0.52 10.73 -19.69
CA LEU A 89 0.76 10.79 -20.42
C LEU A 89 0.70 11.71 -21.65
N SER A 90 -0.47 11.87 -22.26
CA SER A 90 -0.66 12.76 -23.42
C SER A 90 -0.78 14.23 -23.01
N SER A 91 -1.26 14.51 -21.79
CA SER A 91 -1.37 15.87 -21.29
C SER A 91 0.03 16.46 -21.04
N ASN A 92 0.39 17.51 -21.78
CA ASN A 92 1.64 18.24 -21.57
C ASN A 92 1.48 19.40 -20.56
N ASN A 93 0.24 19.71 -20.18
CA ASN A 93 -0.12 20.89 -19.37
C ASN A 93 -0.78 20.56 -18.03
N GLN A 94 -1.08 19.29 -17.72
CA GLN A 94 -1.48 18.91 -16.36
C GLN A 94 -0.22 18.55 -15.58
N THR A 95 0.27 19.49 -14.79
CA THR A 95 1.15 19.15 -13.67
C THR A 95 0.32 18.31 -12.71
N ILE A 96 0.48 17.00 -12.77
CA ILE A 96 0.01 16.11 -11.71
C ILE A 96 0.68 16.62 -10.44
N ASP A 97 -0.13 16.98 -9.45
CA ASP A 97 0.38 17.47 -8.18
C ASP A 97 1.08 16.32 -7.43
N MET A 98 2.38 16.18 -7.70
CA MET A 98 3.25 15.23 -7.01
C MET A 98 3.42 15.57 -5.52
N SER A 99 3.07 16.80 -5.12
CA SER A 99 3.24 17.31 -3.75
C SER A 99 2.14 16.85 -2.80
N SER A 100 0.94 16.55 -3.32
CA SER A 100 -0.10 15.99 -2.45
C SER A 100 0.26 14.58 -2.00
N SER A 101 0.20 14.41 -0.69
CA SER A 101 0.39 13.12 -0.03
C SER A 101 -0.92 12.34 0.05
N LEU A 102 -2.06 13.03 -0.04
CA LEU A 102 -3.38 12.42 0.15
C LEU A 102 -3.91 11.86 -1.17
N VAL A 103 -4.16 10.56 -1.18
CA VAL A 103 -4.65 9.80 -2.33
C VAL A 103 -6.05 9.28 -2.00
N ALA A 104 -7.04 9.64 -2.79
CA ALA A 104 -8.34 8.99 -2.70
C ALA A 104 -8.23 7.56 -3.27
N ILE A 105 -8.33 6.55 -2.40
CA ILE A 105 -8.36 5.14 -2.79
C ILE A 105 -9.81 4.74 -3.10
N GLN A 106 -10.73 5.21 -2.26
CA GLN A 106 -12.17 5.13 -2.46
C GLN A 106 -12.80 6.39 -1.83
N SER A 107 -13.23 7.35 -2.64
CA SER A 107 -13.73 8.64 -2.15
C SER A 107 -15.24 8.69 -1.88
N PHE A 108 -15.99 7.70 -2.37
CA PHE A 108 -17.44 7.66 -2.22
C PHE A 108 -17.83 6.97 -0.91
N GLY A 109 -19.05 7.27 -0.45
CA GLY A 109 -19.64 6.71 0.76
C GLY A 109 -20.11 7.78 1.73
N SER A 110 -20.96 7.37 2.67
CA SER A 110 -21.55 8.23 3.69
C SER A 110 -20.93 8.03 5.07
N LYS A 111 -20.17 6.94 5.27
CA LYS A 111 -19.48 6.65 6.53
C LYS A 111 -18.30 7.58 6.79
N GLN A 112 -17.86 7.61 8.04
CA GLN A 112 -16.69 8.38 8.47
C GLN A 112 -15.44 7.94 7.68
N PRO A 113 -14.65 8.85 7.09
CA PRO A 113 -13.47 8.48 6.33
C PRO A 113 -12.40 7.75 7.16
N LEU A 114 -11.77 6.73 6.56
CA LEU A 114 -10.58 6.08 7.10
C LEU A 114 -9.32 6.60 6.39
N TYR A 115 -8.37 7.14 7.16
CA TYR A 115 -7.08 7.61 6.65
C TYR A 115 -5.98 6.59 6.93
N CYS A 116 -5.44 6.01 5.86
CA CYS A 116 -4.46 4.93 5.90
C CYS A 116 -3.04 5.43 5.57
N ILE A 117 -2.11 5.31 6.51
CA ILE A 117 -0.75 5.85 6.38
C ILE A 117 0.16 4.85 5.68
N HIS A 118 0.97 5.29 4.71
CA HIS A 118 1.90 4.42 3.97
C HIS A 118 2.78 3.52 4.86
N GLY A 119 3.17 2.36 4.32
CA GLY A 119 4.18 1.50 4.93
C GLY A 119 5.61 1.94 4.61
N GLY A 120 6.57 1.03 4.83
CA GLY A 120 8.01 1.32 4.63
C GLY A 120 8.39 1.73 3.20
N GLY A 121 7.57 1.37 2.22
CA GLY A 121 7.80 1.72 0.81
C GLY A 121 7.34 3.12 0.43
N GLY A 122 6.67 3.88 1.31
CA GLY A 122 6.14 5.20 1.00
C GLY A 122 4.84 5.22 0.19
N GLU A 123 4.37 4.07 -0.29
CA GLU A 123 3.17 3.95 -1.13
C GLU A 123 1.95 3.40 -0.37
N VAL A 124 0.76 3.66 -0.92
CA VAL A 124 -0.54 3.35 -0.29
C VAL A 124 -1.34 2.26 -1.00
N LEU A 125 -0.82 1.70 -2.11
CA LEU A 125 -1.50 0.64 -2.88
C LEU A 125 -1.85 -0.61 -2.05
N ILE A 126 -1.15 -0.83 -0.95
CA ILE A 126 -1.40 -1.93 -0.01
C ILE A 126 -2.81 -1.89 0.59
N TYR A 127 -3.46 -0.73 0.62
CA TYR A 127 -4.80 -0.55 1.18
C TYR A 127 -5.93 -0.77 0.17
N ARG A 128 -5.63 -1.04 -1.10
CA ARG A 128 -6.67 -1.27 -2.12
C ARG A 128 -7.61 -2.41 -1.73
N TYR A 129 -7.06 -3.56 -1.32
CA TYR A 129 -7.88 -4.70 -0.92
C TYR A 129 -8.66 -4.41 0.36
N LEU A 130 -8.13 -3.56 1.25
CA LEU A 130 -8.87 -3.11 2.42
C LEU A 130 -10.11 -2.31 2.03
N ALA A 131 -9.99 -1.37 1.08
CA ALA A 131 -11.13 -0.58 0.59
C ALA A 131 -12.24 -1.49 0.02
N VAL A 132 -11.86 -2.50 -0.78
CA VAL A 132 -12.79 -3.49 -1.32
C VAL A 132 -13.51 -4.26 -0.21
N GLU A 133 -12.77 -4.75 0.80
CA GLU A 133 -13.38 -5.51 1.90
C GLU A 133 -14.27 -4.66 2.80
N LEU A 134 -13.95 -3.37 3.00
CA LEU A 134 -14.78 -2.44 3.78
C LEU A 134 -16.10 -2.10 3.06
N GLY A 135 -16.13 -2.18 1.73
CA GLY A 135 -17.30 -1.94 0.90
C GLY A 135 -17.43 -0.48 0.47
N ASN A 136 -18.23 -0.24 -0.58
CA ASN A 136 -18.27 1.04 -1.31
C ASN A 136 -18.80 2.25 -0.52
N ASP A 137 -19.43 2.03 0.64
CA ASP A 137 -19.98 3.11 1.48
C ASP A 137 -18.97 3.63 2.52
N GLN A 138 -17.76 3.06 2.56
CA GLN A 138 -16.68 3.48 3.46
C GLN A 138 -15.64 4.32 2.70
N PRO A 139 -15.59 5.66 2.88
CA PRO A 139 -14.53 6.46 2.28
C PRO A 139 -13.16 6.05 2.86
N LEU A 140 -12.17 5.85 1.99
CA LEU A 140 -10.81 5.47 2.33
C LEU A 140 -9.79 6.30 1.55
N PHE A 141 -8.94 6.98 2.30
CA PHE A 141 -7.86 7.82 1.78
C PHE A 141 -6.50 7.26 2.23
N GLY A 142 -5.52 7.29 1.35
CA GLY A 142 -4.15 6.91 1.65
C GLY A 142 -3.26 8.15 1.82
N LEU A 143 -2.37 8.15 2.80
CA LEU A 143 -1.32 9.15 2.95
C LEU A 143 0.00 8.55 2.46
N ARG A 144 0.39 8.91 1.23
CA ARG A 144 1.63 8.55 0.56
C ARG A 144 2.77 9.43 1.09
N TYR A 145 3.98 8.89 1.12
CA TYR A 145 5.17 9.64 1.47
C TYR A 145 5.39 10.77 0.44
N PRO A 146 5.44 12.05 0.87
CA PRO A 146 5.77 13.15 -0.02
C PRO A 146 7.21 12.95 -0.48
N ASN A 147 7.42 12.83 -1.78
CA ASN A 147 8.75 12.58 -2.34
C ASN A 147 9.65 13.75 -1.93
N SER A 148 10.55 13.56 -0.96
CA SER A 148 11.42 14.65 -0.51
C SER A 148 12.65 14.71 -1.40
N GLU A 149 12.55 15.44 -2.51
CA GLU A 149 13.72 15.83 -3.31
C GLU A 149 14.70 16.68 -2.49
N ASN A 150 14.19 17.36 -1.46
CA ASN A 150 14.98 18.09 -0.50
C ASN A 150 15.59 17.11 0.49
N ASN A 151 16.92 17.04 0.55
CA ASN A 151 17.75 16.26 1.49
C ASN A 151 17.53 16.61 2.98
N GLU A 152 16.38 17.17 3.35
CA GLU A 152 16.01 17.45 4.72
C GLU A 152 15.81 16.15 5.51
N LYS A 153 16.26 16.18 6.76
CA LYS A 153 16.11 15.04 7.67
C LYS A 153 14.64 14.88 8.03
N ILE A 154 13.98 13.90 7.42
CA ILE A 154 12.60 13.54 7.74
C ILE A 154 12.50 12.93 9.14
N THR A 155 11.52 13.40 9.92
CA THR A 155 11.11 12.78 11.20
C THR A 155 9.65 12.33 11.15
N VAL A 156 9.21 11.56 12.14
CA VAL A 156 7.81 11.13 12.23
C VAL A 156 6.90 12.34 12.49
N GLU A 157 7.34 13.25 13.34
CA GLU A 157 6.66 14.50 13.70
C GLU A 157 6.49 15.41 12.48
N SER A 158 7.54 15.59 11.68
CA SER A 158 7.46 16.42 10.47
C SER A 158 6.51 15.83 9.43
N LEU A 159 6.46 14.50 9.29
CA LEU A 159 5.50 13.83 8.41
C LEU A 159 4.07 13.99 8.91
N ALA A 160 3.86 13.81 10.22
CA ALA A 160 2.55 13.99 10.81
C ALA A 160 2.03 15.43 10.66
N ASP A 161 2.89 16.45 10.72
CA ASP A 161 2.50 17.84 10.44
C ASP A 161 2.01 18.05 9.00
N ILE A 162 2.66 17.40 8.03
CA ILE A 162 2.21 17.43 6.63
C ILE A 162 0.86 16.71 6.52
N TYR A 163 0.73 15.53 7.11
CA TYR A 163 -0.47 14.71 6.99
C TYR A 163 -1.68 15.30 7.68
N VAL A 164 -1.53 15.90 8.88
CA VAL A 164 -2.63 16.62 9.54
C VAL A 164 -3.15 17.75 8.65
N LYS A 165 -2.27 18.53 7.99
CA LYS A 165 -2.69 19.59 7.06
C LYS A 165 -3.47 19.02 5.87
N GLU A 166 -3.04 17.91 5.30
CA GLU A 166 -3.72 17.27 4.16
C GLU A 166 -5.09 16.71 4.56
N ILE A 167 -5.17 15.96 5.66
CA ILE A 167 -6.42 15.37 6.15
C ILE A 167 -7.46 16.47 6.43
N ARG A 168 -7.04 17.56 7.09
CA ARG A 168 -7.93 18.67 7.47
C ARG A 168 -8.46 19.49 6.30
N LYS A 169 -7.84 19.43 5.11
CA LYS A 169 -8.41 20.02 3.89
C LYS A 169 -9.68 19.31 3.45
N ILE A 170 -9.77 18.00 3.70
CA ILE A 170 -10.91 17.15 3.33
C ILE A 170 -11.93 17.08 4.46
N GLN A 171 -11.46 16.88 5.69
CA GLN A 171 -12.29 16.78 6.88
C GLN A 171 -11.79 17.80 7.91
N PRO A 172 -12.38 19.01 7.97
CA PRO A 172 -11.88 20.08 8.85
C PRO A 172 -11.97 19.79 10.34
N ASN A 173 -12.93 18.95 10.76
CA ASN A 173 -13.20 18.62 12.16
C ASN A 173 -13.36 17.10 12.33
N GLY A 174 -12.97 16.60 13.50
CA GLY A 174 -13.14 15.21 13.89
C GLY A 174 -14.60 14.79 14.08
N PRO A 175 -14.83 13.53 14.49
CA PRO A 175 -13.80 12.56 14.86
C PRO A 175 -12.98 12.07 13.66
N TYR A 176 -11.70 11.72 13.86
CA TYR A 176 -10.84 11.12 12.83
C TYR A 176 -10.66 9.62 13.05
N SER A 177 -10.59 8.85 11.96
CA SER A 177 -10.22 7.43 11.96
C SER A 177 -8.90 7.22 11.21
N LEU A 178 -7.90 6.70 11.90
CA LEU A 178 -6.53 6.56 11.42
C LEU A 178 -6.09 5.08 11.44
N LEU A 179 -5.40 4.66 10.40
CA LEU A 179 -4.83 3.31 10.32
C LEU A 179 -3.39 3.35 9.80
N GLY A 180 -2.47 2.75 10.55
CA GLY A 180 -1.07 2.64 10.16
C GLY A 180 -0.59 1.19 10.11
N PHE A 181 -0.19 0.71 8.92
CA PHE A 181 0.48 -0.58 8.76
C PHE A 181 2.00 -0.46 8.80
N CYS A 182 2.67 -1.38 9.49
CA CYS A 182 4.13 -1.38 9.66
C CYS A 182 4.56 -0.01 10.21
N ILE A 183 5.61 0.62 9.66
CA ILE A 183 6.10 1.93 10.09
C ILE A 183 5.01 3.01 10.10
N GLY A 184 3.95 2.85 9.31
CA GLY A 184 2.83 3.77 9.25
C GLY A 184 2.09 3.84 10.59
N GLY A 185 2.19 2.81 11.44
CA GLY A 185 1.65 2.80 12.79
C GLY A 185 2.21 3.91 13.68
N ALA A 186 3.53 4.12 13.67
CA ALA A 186 4.16 5.19 14.43
C ALA A 186 3.75 6.58 13.93
N ILE A 187 3.60 6.72 12.62
CA ILE A 187 3.17 7.99 12.01
C ILE A 187 1.68 8.25 12.28
N ALA A 188 0.82 7.22 12.20
CA ALA A 188 -0.59 7.31 12.56
C ALA A 188 -0.77 7.70 14.04
N TYR A 189 0.06 7.13 14.92
CA TYR A 189 0.10 7.50 16.33
C TYR A 189 0.45 8.98 16.53
N GLU A 190 1.48 9.48 15.83
CA GLU A 190 1.85 10.89 15.90
C GLU A 190 0.79 11.83 15.32
N ILE A 191 0.14 11.46 14.21
CA ILE A 191 -1.01 12.20 13.68
C ILE A 191 -2.10 12.30 14.75
N ALA A 192 -2.41 11.18 15.41
CA ALA A 192 -3.45 11.14 16.45
C ALA A 192 -3.11 12.06 17.63
N GLN A 193 -1.85 12.07 18.09
CA GLN A 193 -1.40 12.98 19.15
C GLN A 193 -1.54 14.44 18.74
N LYS A 194 -1.11 14.80 17.53
CA LYS A 194 -1.22 16.18 17.03
C LYS A 194 -2.67 16.65 16.87
N LEU A 195 -3.57 15.76 16.43
CA LEU A 195 -5.01 16.06 16.34
C LEU A 195 -5.61 16.32 17.73
N ILE A 196 -5.30 15.48 18.72
CA ILE A 196 -5.77 15.70 20.11
C ILE A 196 -5.20 17.01 20.69
N GLN A 197 -3.92 17.31 20.42
CA GLN A 197 -3.27 18.52 20.91
C GLN A 197 -3.96 19.80 20.43
N ILE A 198 -4.56 19.78 19.24
CA ILE A 198 -5.30 20.92 18.68
C ILE A 198 -6.81 20.84 18.94
N GLY A 199 -7.24 19.98 19.87
CA GLY A 199 -8.63 19.90 20.35
C GLY A 199 -9.55 19.04 19.50
N GLU A 200 -9.02 18.24 18.57
CA GLU A 200 -9.81 17.34 17.74
C GLU A 200 -10.00 15.97 18.38
N GLU A 201 -11.07 15.28 18.00
CA GLU A 201 -11.37 13.92 18.43
C GLU A 201 -10.79 12.88 17.44
N VAL A 202 -10.29 11.76 17.97
CA VAL A 202 -9.87 10.59 17.17
C VAL A 202 -10.68 9.39 17.66
N SER A 203 -11.64 8.94 16.86
CA SER A 203 -12.52 7.80 17.21
C SER A 203 -11.83 6.46 17.00
N LEU A 204 -10.82 6.38 16.13
CA LEU A 204 -10.05 5.18 15.90
C LEU A 204 -8.58 5.51 15.61
N LEU A 205 -7.67 4.90 16.38
CA LEU A 205 -6.27 4.74 16.02
C LEU A 205 -5.95 3.24 15.91
N ALA A 206 -5.87 2.73 14.67
CA ALA A 206 -5.51 1.35 14.39
C ALA A 206 -4.01 1.22 14.04
N ILE A 207 -3.29 0.39 14.77
CA ILE A 207 -1.87 0.08 14.53
C ILE A 207 -1.76 -1.38 14.10
N LEU A 208 -1.35 -1.61 12.85
CA LEU A 208 -1.21 -2.93 12.29
C LEU A 208 0.27 -3.34 12.27
N ASN A 209 0.59 -4.24 13.18
CA ASN A 209 1.83 -5.00 13.23
C ASN A 209 3.09 -4.13 13.31
N LEU A 210 3.08 -3.18 14.25
CA LEU A 210 4.22 -2.37 14.65
C LEU A 210 4.26 -2.22 16.18
N ALA A 211 5.38 -2.61 16.78
CA ALA A 211 5.69 -2.30 18.17
C ALA A 211 6.20 -0.86 18.35
N ASN A 212 6.09 -0.31 19.55
CA ASN A 212 6.69 0.97 19.90
C ASN A 212 8.20 0.93 19.62
N PRO A 213 8.71 1.74 18.65
CA PRO A 213 10.09 1.64 18.20
C PRO A 213 11.11 2.06 19.26
N GLN A 214 10.70 2.78 20.30
CA GLN A 214 11.54 3.18 21.42
C GLN A 214 11.76 2.04 22.43
N LYS A 215 10.76 1.16 22.60
CA LYS A 215 10.80 0.04 23.57
C LYS A 215 11.27 -1.25 22.91
N ILE A 216 10.84 -1.48 21.66
CA ILE A 216 11.12 -2.68 20.89
C ILE A 216 11.78 -2.27 19.57
N PRO A 217 13.05 -2.67 19.34
CA PRO A 217 13.75 -2.31 18.10
C PRO A 217 13.01 -2.79 16.84
N LEU A 218 13.01 -1.96 15.79
CA LEU A 218 12.44 -2.35 14.51
C LEU A 218 13.09 -3.64 14.00
N ILE A 219 12.27 -4.69 13.84
CA ILE A 219 12.71 -5.96 13.27
C ILE A 219 12.91 -5.79 11.77
N ILE A 220 14.17 -5.72 11.35
CA ILE A 220 14.57 -5.65 9.95
C ILE A 220 14.70 -7.09 9.46
N PRO A 221 14.02 -7.49 8.38
CA PRO A 221 14.31 -8.76 7.74
C PRO A 221 15.79 -8.80 7.41
N LYS A 222 16.55 -9.76 7.99
CA LYS A 222 17.92 -10.02 7.56
C LYS A 222 17.87 -10.31 6.06
N GLU A 223 18.75 -9.71 5.27
CA GLU A 223 18.83 -10.05 3.85
C GLU A 223 19.00 -11.57 3.73
N THR A 224 18.13 -12.21 2.95
CA THR A 224 18.27 -13.63 2.67
C THR A 224 19.64 -13.84 2.01
N PRO A 225 20.57 -14.56 2.65
CA PRO A 225 21.91 -14.73 2.10
C PRO A 225 21.84 -15.44 0.75
N LEU A 226 22.82 -15.19 -0.12
CA LEU A 226 22.77 -15.60 -1.53
C LEU A 226 22.56 -17.11 -1.69
N ASN A 227 23.21 -17.90 -0.83
CA ASN A 227 23.04 -19.36 -0.77
C ASN A 227 21.58 -19.78 -0.50
N GLN A 228 20.90 -19.11 0.43
CA GLN A 228 19.50 -19.36 0.75
C GLN A 228 18.57 -18.92 -0.39
N LYS A 229 18.89 -17.80 -1.07
CA LYS A 229 18.18 -17.39 -2.29
C LYS A 229 18.30 -18.44 -3.40
N ILE A 230 19.48 -19.02 -3.59
CA ILE A 230 19.73 -20.10 -4.56
C ILE A 230 18.96 -21.36 -4.15
N LEU A 231 19.05 -21.76 -2.89
CA LEU A 231 18.35 -22.93 -2.36
C LEU A 231 16.83 -22.81 -2.52
N ASN A 232 16.25 -21.66 -2.17
CA ASN A 232 14.82 -21.40 -2.35
C ASN A 232 14.40 -21.48 -3.82
N ARG A 233 15.26 -21.05 -4.75
CA ARG A 233 15.00 -21.19 -6.19
C ARG A 233 15.06 -22.64 -6.64
N LEU A 234 16.04 -23.41 -6.17
CA LEU A 234 16.15 -24.84 -6.47
C LEU A 234 14.94 -25.60 -5.93
N MET A 235 14.52 -25.32 -4.69
CA MET A 235 13.29 -25.87 -4.12
C MET A 235 12.03 -25.47 -4.89
N LYS A 236 12.01 -24.27 -5.47
CA LYS A 236 10.89 -23.82 -6.31
C LYS A 236 10.88 -24.59 -7.63
N ILE A 237 12.03 -24.73 -8.28
CA ILE A 237 12.20 -25.48 -9.54
C ILE A 237 11.85 -26.97 -9.35
N SER A 238 12.25 -27.58 -8.23
CA SER A 238 11.97 -28.99 -7.96
C SER A 238 10.48 -29.30 -7.77
N LYS A 239 9.66 -28.29 -7.52
CA LYS A 239 8.19 -28.40 -7.38
C LYS A 239 7.44 -28.02 -8.65
N MET A 240 8.13 -27.63 -9.73
CA MET A 240 7.54 -27.22 -10.99
C MET A 240 7.45 -28.38 -11.99
N SER A 241 6.44 -28.33 -12.84
CA SER A 241 6.40 -29.11 -14.08
C SER A 241 7.47 -28.62 -15.07
N LEU A 242 7.80 -29.44 -16.08
CA LEU A 242 8.78 -29.10 -17.12
C LEU A 242 8.44 -27.79 -17.85
N LYS A 243 7.14 -27.55 -18.11
CA LYS A 243 6.67 -26.34 -18.80
C LYS A 243 6.86 -25.08 -17.93
N GLU A 244 6.53 -25.18 -16.64
CA GLU A 244 6.72 -24.09 -15.67
C GLU A 244 8.21 -23.79 -15.44
N CYS A 245 9.04 -24.83 -15.38
CA CYS A 245 10.48 -24.69 -15.27
C CYS A 245 11.08 -23.96 -16.48
N ALA A 246 10.67 -24.32 -17.71
CA ALA A 246 11.11 -23.65 -18.93
C ALA A 246 10.71 -22.16 -18.96
N LEU A 247 9.47 -21.85 -18.56
CA LEU A 247 8.98 -20.47 -18.43
C LEU A 247 9.79 -19.70 -17.37
N PHE A 248 10.01 -20.30 -16.20
CA PHE A 248 10.78 -19.71 -15.12
C PHE A 248 12.23 -19.39 -15.52
N ILE A 249 12.90 -20.33 -16.20
CA ILE A 249 14.26 -20.14 -16.72
C ILE A 249 14.28 -19.06 -17.80
N LYS A 250 13.31 -19.05 -18.73
CA LYS A 250 13.19 -18.02 -19.77
C LYS A 250 13.05 -16.62 -19.15
N GLN A 251 12.16 -16.44 -18.18
CA GLN A 251 11.99 -15.18 -17.45
C GLN A 251 13.25 -14.77 -16.69
N MET A 252 13.97 -15.74 -16.10
CA MET A 252 15.23 -15.47 -15.43
C MET A 252 16.30 -14.99 -16.41
N PHE A 253 16.42 -15.64 -17.56
CA PHE A 253 17.36 -15.27 -18.61
C PHE A 253 17.04 -13.87 -19.16
N GLN A 254 15.77 -13.58 -19.43
CA GLN A 254 15.32 -12.24 -19.84
C GLN A 254 15.66 -11.16 -18.81
N LYS A 255 15.49 -11.44 -17.51
CA LYS A 255 15.87 -10.50 -16.43
C LYS A 255 17.38 -10.29 -16.33
N VAL A 256 18.18 -11.33 -16.54
CA VAL A 256 19.65 -11.22 -16.49
C VAL A 256 20.18 -10.48 -17.72
N VAL A 257 19.70 -10.83 -18.91
CA VAL A 257 20.06 -10.16 -20.17
C VAL A 257 19.65 -8.68 -20.13
N GLY A 258 18.42 -8.38 -19.69
CA GLY A 258 17.96 -7.00 -19.50
C GLY A 258 18.83 -6.20 -18.51
N LYS A 259 19.31 -6.84 -17.44
CA LYS A 259 20.25 -6.21 -16.50
C LYS A 259 21.65 -6.00 -17.08
N PHE A 260 22.12 -6.90 -17.94
CA PHE A 260 23.43 -6.81 -18.60
C PHE A 260 23.46 -5.69 -19.64
N PHE A 261 22.40 -5.56 -20.44
CA PHE A 261 22.24 -4.41 -21.35
C PHE A 261 22.08 -3.09 -20.59
N ALA A 262 21.40 -3.09 -19.43
CA ALA A 262 21.28 -1.95 -18.53
C ALA A 262 22.51 -1.72 -17.60
N SER A 263 23.57 -2.52 -17.71
CA SER A 263 24.81 -2.32 -16.95
C SER A 263 25.97 -1.76 -17.78
N ASN A 264 25.82 -1.68 -19.10
CA ASN A 264 26.81 -1.05 -19.98
C ASN A 264 26.67 0.48 -20.09
N THR A 265 25.71 1.07 -19.39
CA THR A 265 25.66 2.50 -19.09
C THR A 265 26.33 2.75 -17.74
N THR A 266 27.57 3.21 -17.76
CA THR A 266 28.35 3.62 -16.59
C THR A 266 27.79 4.91 -15.99
N GLU A 267 26.69 4.81 -15.25
CA GLU A 267 26.30 5.82 -14.26
C GLU A 267 26.23 5.16 -12.90
N ASN A 268 26.82 5.82 -11.89
CA ASN A 268 26.71 5.47 -10.48
C ASN A 268 25.23 5.22 -10.14
N LYS A 269 24.82 3.95 -10.03
CA LYS A 269 23.43 3.59 -9.67
C LYS A 269 23.17 4.07 -8.25
N LYS A 270 22.61 5.29 -8.14
CA LYS A 270 21.89 5.73 -6.94
C LYS A 270 20.94 4.58 -6.53
N PRO A 271 20.82 4.26 -5.23
CA PRO A 271 19.85 3.27 -4.80
C PRO A 271 18.48 3.65 -5.39
N ASN A 272 17.78 2.69 -6.03
CA ASN A 272 16.44 2.93 -6.57
C ASN A 272 15.61 3.69 -5.52
N GLY A 273 14.83 4.70 -5.93
CA GLY A 273 14.14 5.64 -5.03
C GLY A 273 13.48 4.95 -3.82
N MET A 274 12.81 3.81 -4.04
CA MET A 274 12.19 3.03 -2.97
C MET A 274 13.15 2.50 -1.89
N THR A 275 14.35 2.07 -2.26
CA THR A 275 15.35 1.61 -1.27
C THR A 275 15.78 2.78 -0.39
N GLN A 276 15.96 3.97 -1.00
CA GLN A 276 16.24 5.19 -0.26
C GLN A 276 15.08 5.58 0.65
N THR A 277 13.85 5.62 0.15
CA THR A 277 12.62 5.88 0.93
C THR A 277 12.52 4.96 2.14
N ARG A 278 12.73 3.65 1.95
CA ARG A 278 12.72 2.68 3.05
C ARG A 278 13.77 2.97 4.12
N MET A 279 14.97 3.36 3.72
CA MET A 279 16.04 3.70 4.66
C MET A 279 15.71 4.99 5.42
N THR A 280 15.26 6.03 4.72
CA THR A 280 14.85 7.31 5.31
C THR A 280 13.74 7.11 6.34
N LEU A 281 12.66 6.42 5.97
CA LEU A 281 11.51 6.23 6.85
C LEU A 281 11.85 5.32 8.05
N ARG A 282 12.69 4.30 7.87
CA ARG A 282 13.19 3.51 8.99
C ARG A 282 14.04 4.34 9.95
N ALA A 283 14.88 5.23 9.43
CA ALA A 283 15.68 6.12 10.27
C ALA A 283 14.79 7.09 11.06
N ALA A 284 13.77 7.66 10.41
CA ALA A 284 12.78 8.52 11.07
C ALA A 284 12.10 7.79 12.23
N VAL A 285 11.57 6.58 12.00
CA VAL A 285 10.86 5.81 13.05
C VAL A 285 11.80 5.32 14.16
N ARG A 286 13.07 5.03 13.88
CA ARG A 286 14.04 4.71 14.95
C ARG A 286 14.33 5.90 15.87
N GLY A 287 14.24 7.12 15.35
CA GLY A 287 14.44 8.34 16.12
C GLY A 287 13.18 8.83 16.83
N TYR A 288 12.04 8.15 16.67
CA TYR A 288 10.75 8.59 17.18
C TYR A 288 10.55 8.22 18.66
N ASN A 289 10.01 9.16 19.42
CA ASN A 289 9.79 9.03 20.87
C ASN A 289 8.33 9.39 21.21
N PRO A 290 7.38 8.44 21.09
CA PRO A 290 5.96 8.70 21.33
C PRO A 290 5.70 9.08 22.80
N GLN A 291 4.72 9.96 23.05
CA GLN A 291 4.18 10.18 24.40
C GLN A 291 3.02 9.23 24.66
N PRO A 292 2.66 8.91 25.93
CA PRO A 292 1.48 8.11 26.23
C PRO A 292 0.22 8.70 25.61
N TYR A 293 -0.53 7.89 24.87
CA TYR A 293 -1.69 8.36 24.11
C TYR A 293 -2.97 8.37 24.98
N PRO A 294 -3.72 9.48 25.05
CA PRO A 294 -4.93 9.57 25.87
C PRO A 294 -6.18 8.93 25.21
N GLY A 295 -6.08 8.46 23.97
CA GLY A 295 -7.21 7.87 23.23
C GLY A 295 -7.23 6.34 23.22
N LYS A 296 -8.13 5.79 22.41
CA LYS A 296 -8.26 4.34 22.19
C LYS A 296 -7.33 3.88 21.07
N ILE A 297 -6.61 2.78 21.29
CA ILE A 297 -5.75 2.12 20.30
C ILE A 297 -6.31 0.74 20.01
N LEU A 298 -6.53 0.44 18.73
CA LEU A 298 -6.74 -0.91 18.24
C LEU A 298 -5.42 -1.46 17.69
N LEU A 299 -4.77 -2.34 18.42
CA LEU A 299 -3.47 -2.92 18.09
C LEU A 299 -3.64 -4.32 17.50
N LEU A 300 -3.34 -4.48 16.21
CA LEU A 300 -3.34 -5.80 15.55
C LEU A 300 -1.91 -6.33 15.49
N SER A 301 -1.58 -7.33 16.30
CA SER A 301 -0.24 -7.92 16.37
C SER A 301 -0.13 -9.18 15.50
N GLY A 302 1.05 -9.41 14.94
CA GLY A 302 1.33 -10.54 14.04
C GLY A 302 2.41 -11.47 14.56
N ASP A 303 2.72 -12.51 13.78
CA ASP A 303 3.66 -13.57 14.19
C ASP A 303 5.05 -13.05 14.58
N ARG A 304 5.45 -11.91 13.99
CA ARG A 304 6.71 -11.22 14.28
C ARG A 304 6.88 -10.86 15.75
N TYR A 305 5.77 -10.67 16.48
CA TYR A 305 5.78 -10.17 17.84
C TYR A 305 5.25 -11.16 18.87
N ASN A 306 5.12 -12.45 18.52
CA ASN A 306 4.59 -13.48 19.42
C ASN A 306 5.39 -13.64 20.74
N ASP A 307 6.68 -13.29 20.73
CA ASP A 307 7.56 -13.40 21.90
C ASP A 307 7.64 -12.12 22.74
N TYR A 308 6.90 -11.06 22.37
CA TYR A 308 6.91 -9.77 23.06
C TYR A 308 5.68 -9.60 23.96
N GLU A 309 5.73 -8.57 24.81
CA GLU A 309 4.59 -8.18 25.64
C GLU A 309 3.35 -7.85 24.79
N GLU A 310 2.16 -8.08 25.33
CA GLU A 310 0.90 -7.99 24.61
C GLU A 310 0.66 -6.62 23.95
N LYS A 311 1.02 -5.54 24.64
CA LYS A 311 0.84 -4.15 24.17
C LYS A 311 1.96 -3.64 23.26
N LEU A 312 2.99 -4.46 23.01
CA LEU A 312 4.14 -4.14 22.16
C LEU A 312 4.80 -2.78 22.48
N GLY A 313 4.90 -2.43 23.76
CA GLY A 313 5.52 -1.19 24.23
C GLY A 313 4.70 0.08 24.04
N TRP A 314 3.47 -0.01 23.52
CA TRP A 314 2.58 1.14 23.43
C TRP A 314 2.01 1.49 24.81
N GLU A 315 1.96 2.78 25.11
CA GLU A 315 1.55 3.31 26.41
C GLU A 315 0.37 4.27 26.22
N THR A 316 -0.55 4.27 27.19
CA THR A 316 -1.70 5.19 27.22
C THR A 316 -1.64 6.09 28.44
N ALA A 317 -2.20 7.29 28.33
CA ALA A 317 -2.47 8.15 29.49
C ALA A 317 -3.74 7.68 30.23
N ASP A 318 -4.07 8.30 31.36
CA ASP A 318 -5.08 7.81 32.33
C ASP A 318 -6.48 7.52 31.73
N ASN A 319 -6.85 8.17 30.63
CA ASN A 319 -8.13 7.99 29.92
C ASN A 319 -8.05 7.12 28.66
N GLY A 320 -6.85 6.65 28.28
CA GLY A 320 -6.65 5.83 27.09
C GLY A 320 -6.76 4.34 27.33
N SER A 321 -6.97 3.58 26.26
CA SER A 321 -7.06 2.11 26.30
C SER A 321 -6.41 1.48 25.08
N ILE A 322 -5.84 0.28 25.24
CA ILE A 322 -5.29 -0.51 24.14
C ILE A 322 -6.07 -1.82 24.07
N GLU A 323 -6.80 -2.01 22.97
CA GLU A 323 -7.37 -3.30 22.60
C GLU A 323 -6.36 -4.03 21.70
N VAL A 324 -5.97 -5.24 22.10
CA VAL A 324 -4.99 -6.05 21.35
C VAL A 324 -5.70 -7.21 20.68
N GLN A 325 -5.49 -7.35 19.38
CA GLN A 325 -5.99 -8.44 18.56
C GLN A 325 -4.80 -9.16 17.89
N ALA A 326 -4.43 -10.32 18.43
CA ALA A 326 -3.35 -11.13 17.88
C ALA A 326 -3.84 -11.94 16.66
N ILE A 327 -3.18 -11.79 15.52
CA ILE A 327 -3.49 -12.47 14.26
C ILE A 327 -2.28 -13.33 13.88
N ARG A 328 -2.47 -14.65 13.70
CA ARG A 328 -1.41 -15.57 13.26
C ARG A 328 -1.08 -15.39 11.79
N VAL A 329 -0.34 -14.33 11.49
CA VAL A 329 -0.01 -13.94 10.13
C VAL A 329 1.38 -13.31 10.04
N GLU A 330 2.10 -13.67 8.97
CA GLU A 330 3.36 -13.05 8.60
C GLU A 330 3.18 -11.57 8.25
N HIS A 331 4.22 -10.78 8.50
CA HIS A 331 4.16 -9.32 8.39
C HIS A 331 3.65 -8.81 7.03
N ASP A 332 4.11 -9.37 5.91
CA ASP A 332 3.74 -8.92 4.57
C ASP A 332 2.40 -9.52 4.07
N ARG A 333 1.71 -10.31 4.90
CA ARG A 333 0.46 -11.01 4.57
C ARG A 333 -0.76 -10.42 5.27
N PHE A 334 -0.59 -9.44 6.18
CA PHE A 334 -1.69 -8.76 6.91
C PHE A 334 -2.78 -8.23 5.98
N LEU A 335 -2.39 -7.41 5.00
CA LEU A 335 -3.32 -6.75 4.08
C LEU A 335 -3.55 -7.54 2.78
N LYS A 336 -3.40 -8.87 2.84
CA LYS A 336 -3.62 -9.78 1.71
C LYS A 336 -4.67 -10.83 2.08
N LYS A 337 -5.41 -11.33 1.10
CA LYS A 337 -6.34 -12.44 1.32
C LYS A 337 -5.62 -13.71 1.81
N PRO A 338 -6.23 -14.47 2.73
CA PRO A 338 -7.54 -14.20 3.37
C PRO A 338 -7.48 -13.23 4.56
N ASN A 339 -6.30 -12.90 5.09
CA ASN A 339 -6.15 -12.18 6.37
C ASN A 339 -6.75 -10.76 6.36
N ILE A 340 -6.81 -10.12 5.21
CA ILE A 340 -7.44 -8.80 5.06
C ILE A 340 -8.92 -8.81 5.48
N GLU A 341 -9.62 -9.93 5.34
CA GLU A 341 -11.02 -10.07 5.72
C GLU A 341 -11.19 -10.00 7.25
N VAL A 342 -10.23 -10.54 8.00
CA VAL A 342 -10.18 -10.43 9.47
C VAL A 342 -9.93 -8.98 9.89
N VAL A 343 -8.96 -8.32 9.25
CA VAL A 343 -8.65 -6.90 9.51
C VAL A 343 -9.88 -6.02 9.23
N ALA A 344 -10.53 -6.20 8.08
CA ALA A 344 -11.72 -5.44 7.71
C ALA A 344 -12.89 -5.72 8.66
N GLY A 345 -13.07 -6.98 9.10
CA GLY A 345 -14.09 -7.35 10.07
C GLY A 345 -13.94 -6.62 11.40
N LEU A 346 -12.72 -6.58 11.95
CA LEU A 346 -12.42 -5.85 13.19
C LEU A 346 -12.69 -4.34 13.05
N LEU A 347 -12.31 -3.75 11.92
CA LEU A 347 -12.57 -2.32 11.65
C LEU A 347 -14.06 -2.03 11.53
N LYS A 348 -14.84 -2.89 10.84
CA LYS A 348 -16.29 -2.75 10.73
C LYS A 348 -16.97 -2.83 12.10
N GLN A 349 -16.57 -3.78 12.93
CA GLN A 349 -17.09 -3.90 14.30
C GLN A 349 -16.83 -2.62 15.10
N HIS A 350 -15.64 -2.03 15.00
CA HIS A 350 -15.33 -0.75 15.64
C HIS A 350 -16.24 0.38 15.14
N PHE A 351 -16.40 0.52 13.83
CA PHE A 351 -17.26 1.56 13.25
C PHE A 351 -18.73 1.41 13.67
N GLU A 352 -19.26 0.18 13.70
CA GLU A 352 -20.63 -0.10 14.15
C GLU A 352 -20.83 0.25 15.64
N MET A 353 -19.83 -0.01 16.49
CA MET A 353 -19.88 0.37 17.90
C MET A 353 -19.89 1.89 18.11
N GLU A 354 -19.05 2.62 17.38
CA GLU A 354 -18.99 4.09 17.46
C GLU A 354 -20.29 4.74 16.94
N GLU A 355 -20.87 4.22 15.84
CA GLU A 355 -22.19 4.67 15.35
C GLU A 355 -23.29 4.45 16.42
N ALA A 356 -23.29 3.32 17.11
CA ALA A 356 -24.24 3.02 18.18
C ALA A 356 -24.08 3.94 19.40
N ILE A 357 -22.84 4.26 19.79
CA ILE A 357 -22.56 5.19 20.89
C ILE A 357 -23.07 6.60 20.53
N PHE A 358 -22.77 7.07 19.33
CA PHE A 358 -23.21 8.38 18.86
C PHE A 358 -24.74 8.50 18.81
N TYR A 359 -25.42 7.44 18.38
CA TYR A 359 -26.89 7.42 18.35
C TYR A 359 -27.49 7.49 19.76
N ASN A 360 -26.94 6.74 20.72
CA ASN A 360 -27.41 6.74 22.11
C ASN A 360 -27.15 8.07 22.84
N GLN A 361 -26.10 8.81 22.47
CA GLN A 361 -25.83 10.15 23.02
C GLN A 361 -26.76 11.24 22.48
N LYS A 362 -27.43 11.03 21.33
CA LYS A 362 -28.40 11.99 20.77
C LYS A 362 -29.82 11.84 21.30
N ILE A 363 -30.14 10.68 21.88
CA ILE A 363 -31.49 10.35 22.39
C ILE A 363 -31.64 10.74 23.87
N ASN A 364 -30.52 10.87 24.59
CA ASN A 364 -30.46 11.35 25.96
C ASN A 364 -30.02 12.83 25.99
#